data_AF-A0A958CWM2-F1
#
_entry.id   AF-A0A958CWM2-F1
#
_cell.length_a   1.000
_cell.length_b   1.000
_cell.length_c   1.000
_cell.angle_alpha   90.00
_cell.angle_beta   90.00
_cell.angle_gamma   90.00
#
_symmetry.space_group_name_H-M   'P 1'
#
loop_
_entity.id
_entity.type
_entity.pdbx_description
1 polymer ?
#
loop_
_entity_poly.entity_id
_entity_poly.type
_entity_poly.pdbx_seq_one_letter_code
_entity_poly.pdbx_strand_id
1 'polypeptide(L)'
;MTETLDKTRIDAIVQRVLREAAQGGQPSAGHPTPAAAPHLSHVGRAGRSAVAPAAAGRDGIFTTIDDAVRAARAAFVALGGMTLEKRYEIVAAIRAAMLTEA
;
A
#
# COMPACT_ATOMS: atom_id res chain seq x y z
N MET A 1 -29.79 -21.92 -7.12
CA MET A 1 -28.61 -22.77 -7.44
C MET A 1 -27.32 -21.97 -7.62
N THR A 2 -27.24 -20.72 -7.15
CA THR A 2 -26.02 -19.86 -7.24
C THR A 2 -25.25 -19.75 -5.92
N GLU A 3 -25.84 -20.18 -4.81
CA GLU A 3 -25.24 -20.08 -3.46
C GLU A 3 -24.13 -21.10 -3.21
N THR A 4 -24.25 -22.32 -3.75
CA THR A 4 -23.27 -23.39 -3.57
C THR A 4 -21.94 -23.09 -4.27
N LEU A 5 -22.00 -22.37 -5.40
CA LEU A 5 -20.83 -21.96 -6.20
C LEU A 5 -19.94 -20.93 -5.47
N ASP A 6 -20.50 -20.12 -4.56
CA ASP A 6 -19.75 -19.12 -3.80
C ASP A 6 -18.99 -19.75 -2.63
N LYS A 7 -19.65 -20.67 -1.89
CA LYS A 7 -19.03 -21.37 -0.76
C LYS A 7 -17.82 -22.21 -1.18
N THR A 8 -17.92 -22.94 -2.29
CA THR A 8 -16.78 -23.71 -2.84
C THR A 8 -15.61 -22.82 -3.23
N ARG A 9 -15.87 -21.59 -3.71
CA ARG A 9 -14.83 -20.63 -4.10
C ARG A 9 -14.11 -20.04 -2.90
N ILE A 10 -14.86 -19.75 -1.83
CA ILE A 10 -14.29 -19.27 -0.55
C ILE A 10 -13.38 -20.35 0.06
N ASP A 11 -13.83 -21.60 0.10
CA ASP A 11 -13.06 -22.71 0.67
C ASP A 11 -11.74 -22.93 -0.10
N ALA A 12 -11.75 -22.79 -1.43
CA ALA A 12 -10.54 -22.88 -2.26
C ALA A 12 -9.52 -21.77 -1.96
N ILE A 13 -9.98 -20.55 -1.67
CA ILE A 13 -9.11 -19.42 -1.30
C ILE A 13 -8.49 -19.67 0.08
N VAL A 14 -9.29 -20.11 1.06
CA VAL A 14 -8.81 -20.44 2.41
C VAL A 14 -7.70 -21.51 2.35
N GLN A 15 -7.91 -22.58 1.58
CA GLN A 15 -6.93 -23.66 1.42
C GLN A 15 -5.64 -23.23 0.72
N ARG A 16 -5.69 -22.18 -0.10
CA ARG A 16 -4.49 -21.60 -0.73
C ARG A 16 -3.69 -20.77 0.28
N VAL A 17 -4.34 -19.89 1.03
CA VAL A 17 -3.68 -19.05 2.05
C VAL A 17 -3.05 -19.91 3.14
N LEU A 18 -3.72 -20.98 3.58
CA LEU A 18 -3.16 -21.91 4.57
C LEU A 18 -1.91 -22.64 4.07
N ARG A 19 -1.85 -23.00 2.77
CA ARG A 19 -0.64 -23.59 2.18
C ARG A 19 0.52 -22.60 2.09
N GLU A 20 0.24 -21.38 1.66
CA GLU A 20 1.26 -20.32 1.56
C GLU A 20 1.82 -19.97 2.95
N ALA A 21 0.95 -19.91 3.97
CA ALA A 21 1.35 -19.68 5.36
C ALA A 21 2.16 -20.85 5.96
N ALA A 22 1.81 -22.10 5.62
CA ALA A 22 2.57 -23.28 6.05
C ALA A 22 3.95 -23.37 5.37
N GLN A 23 4.11 -22.79 4.18
CA GLN A 23 5.37 -22.74 3.43
C GLN A 23 6.29 -21.57 3.85
N GLY A 24 5.76 -20.55 4.53
CA GLY A 24 6.47 -19.33 4.92
C GLY A 24 7.42 -19.44 6.11
N GLY A 25 7.86 -20.65 6.47
CA GLY A 25 8.67 -20.89 7.67
C GLY A 25 9.90 -21.75 7.43
N GLN A 26 10.93 -21.21 6.77
CA GLN A 26 12.30 -21.71 6.93
C GLN A 26 13.35 -20.63 6.59
N PRO A 27 14.31 -20.35 7.51
CA PRO A 27 15.52 -19.61 7.16
C PRO A 27 16.41 -20.54 6.31
N SER A 28 16.66 -20.18 5.06
CA SER A 28 17.69 -20.85 4.25
C SER A 28 19.06 -20.52 4.81
N ALA A 29 19.57 -21.42 5.66
CA ALA A 29 21.00 -21.56 5.92
C ALA A 29 21.66 -22.07 4.63
N GLY A 30 22.68 -21.33 4.15
CA GLY A 30 23.57 -21.77 3.08
C GLY A 30 23.35 -21.07 1.74
N HIS A 31 23.89 -19.85 1.59
CA HIS A 31 24.32 -19.37 0.28
C HIS A 31 25.85 -19.53 0.20
N PRO A 32 26.40 -20.27 -0.78
CA PRO A 32 27.80 -20.11 -1.12
C PRO A 32 28.00 -18.68 -1.62
N THR A 33 29.04 -18.01 -1.11
CA THR A 33 29.43 -16.65 -1.48
C THR A 33 29.53 -16.54 -3.01
N PRO A 34 28.71 -15.74 -3.71
CA PRO A 34 28.97 -15.47 -5.11
C PRO A 34 30.20 -14.57 -5.20
N ALA A 35 31.16 -14.97 -6.03
CA ALA A 35 32.30 -14.15 -6.41
C ALA A 35 31.83 -12.77 -6.86
N ALA A 36 32.57 -11.74 -6.45
CA ALA A 36 32.25 -10.33 -6.59
C ALA A 36 31.60 -9.98 -7.94
N ALA A 37 30.34 -9.54 -7.89
CA ALA A 37 29.69 -8.91 -9.04
C ALA A 37 30.43 -7.61 -9.41
N PRO A 38 30.55 -7.27 -10.71
CA PRO A 38 31.17 -6.02 -11.13
C PRO A 38 30.40 -4.84 -10.53
N HIS A 39 31.13 -3.96 -9.84
CA HIS A 39 30.53 -2.79 -9.20
C HIS A 39 29.91 -1.88 -10.28
N LEU A 40 28.61 -1.58 -10.16
CA LEU A 40 27.92 -0.61 -11.00
C LEU A 40 28.20 0.84 -10.55
N SER A 41 29.40 1.14 -10.06
CA SER A 41 29.76 2.47 -9.54
C SER A 41 29.73 3.59 -10.59
N HIS A 42 29.59 3.23 -11.87
CA HIS A 42 29.49 4.14 -13.01
C HIS A 42 28.04 4.33 -13.51
N VAL A 43 27.05 3.59 -12.99
CA VAL A 43 25.65 3.79 -13.36
C VAL A 43 25.04 4.88 -12.48
N GLY A 44 25.07 6.12 -12.98
CA GLY A 44 24.02 7.11 -12.69
C GLY A 44 24.13 7.95 -11.41
N ARG A 45 25.33 8.37 -10.99
CA ARG A 45 25.46 9.41 -9.94
C ARG A 45 25.27 10.84 -10.47
N ALA A 46 25.43 11.06 -11.78
CA ALA A 46 25.17 12.34 -12.42
C ALA A 46 23.72 12.36 -12.91
N GLY A 47 22.81 12.98 -12.16
CA GLY A 47 21.43 13.19 -12.62
C GLY A 47 20.32 13.10 -11.57
N ARG A 48 20.61 12.75 -10.31
CA ARG A 48 19.65 13.05 -9.25
C ARG A 48 19.75 14.54 -8.91
N SER A 49 19.09 15.35 -9.73
CA SER A 49 18.57 16.63 -9.25
C SER A 49 17.82 16.30 -7.97
N ALA A 50 18.29 16.81 -6.83
CA ALA A 50 17.61 16.59 -5.57
C ALA A 50 16.18 17.08 -5.77
N VAL A 51 15.22 16.15 -5.80
CA VAL A 51 13.81 16.52 -5.76
C VAL A 51 13.67 17.38 -4.52
N ALA A 52 13.31 18.65 -4.68
CA ALA A 52 13.05 19.54 -3.57
C ALA A 52 12.11 18.77 -2.62
N PRO A 53 12.38 18.74 -1.30
CA PRO A 53 11.54 17.99 -0.38
C PRO A 53 10.11 18.45 -0.62
N ALA A 54 9.26 17.50 -1.03
CA ALA A 54 7.86 17.78 -1.26
C ALA A 54 7.32 18.48 -0.02
N ALA A 55 6.65 19.62 -0.22
CA ALA A 55 6.18 20.43 0.88
C ALA A 55 5.31 19.57 1.79
N ALA A 56 5.78 19.31 3.01
CA ALA A 56 5.09 18.46 3.96
C ALA A 56 3.66 18.97 4.16
N GLY A 57 2.69 18.07 4.06
CA GLY A 57 1.27 18.38 4.21
C GLY A 57 0.51 18.75 2.93
N ARG A 58 1.17 18.80 1.76
CA ARG A 58 0.49 18.82 0.45
C ARG A 58 0.42 17.40 -0.11
N ASP A 59 -0.71 17.08 -0.74
CA ASP A 59 -0.94 15.83 -1.47
C ASP A 59 -0.76 14.54 -0.64
N GLY A 60 -0.91 14.63 0.69
CA GLY A 60 -0.73 13.49 1.59
C GLY A 60 0.74 13.10 1.83
N ILE A 61 1.68 14.00 1.52
CA ILE A 61 3.11 13.75 1.75
C ILE A 61 3.49 14.19 3.16
N PHE A 62 3.91 13.23 3.98
CA PHE A 62 4.33 13.46 5.37
C PHE A 62 5.82 13.19 5.54
N THR A 63 6.46 13.95 6.44
CA THR A 63 7.91 13.85 6.70
C THR A 63 8.27 12.55 7.41
N THR A 64 7.38 12.06 8.28
CA THR A 64 7.53 10.80 9.02
C THR A 64 6.23 9.99 9.00
N ILE A 65 6.34 8.70 9.32
CA ILE A 65 5.17 7.83 9.48
C ILE A 65 4.31 8.30 10.66
N ASP A 66 4.92 8.74 11.75
CA ASP A 66 4.19 9.24 12.93
C ASP A 66 3.38 10.49 12.60
N ASP A 67 3.90 11.38 11.73
CA ASP A 67 3.16 12.53 11.24
C ASP A 67 1.93 12.11 10.43
N ALA A 68 2.07 11.09 9.58
CA ALA A 68 0.95 10.52 8.82
C ALA A 68 -0.10 9.90 9.75
N VAL A 69 0.32 9.15 10.78
CA VAL A 69 -0.58 8.55 11.77
C VAL A 69 -1.32 9.63 12.56
N ARG A 70 -0.63 10.69 12.98
CA ARG A 70 -1.24 11.83 13.68
C ARG A 70 -2.29 12.51 12.79
N ALA A 71 -1.96 12.76 11.53
CA ALA A 71 -2.88 13.36 10.57
C ALA A 71 -4.10 12.46 10.30
N ALA A 72 -3.89 11.15 10.14
CA ALA A 72 -4.97 10.18 9.93
C ALA A 72 -5.93 10.12 11.12
N ARG A 73 -5.42 10.15 12.37
CA ARG A 73 -6.25 10.21 13.57
C ARG A 73 -7.11 11.47 13.61
N ALA A 74 -6.52 12.63 13.30
CA ALA A 74 -7.26 13.90 13.26
C ALA A 74 -8.36 13.86 12.17
N ALA A 75 -8.03 13.35 10.98
CA ALA A 75 -8.99 13.20 9.88
C ALA A 75 -10.14 12.24 10.24
N PHE A 76 -9.85 11.13 10.93
CA PHE A 76 -10.87 10.18 11.36
C PHE A 76 -11.86 10.81 12.34
N VAL A 77 -11.39 11.58 13.32
CA VAL A 77 -12.26 12.31 14.25
C VAL A 77 -13.10 13.35 13.51
N ALA A 78 -12.49 14.11 12.60
CA ALA A 78 -13.21 15.09 11.79
C ALA A 78 -14.30 14.41 10.94
N LEU A 79 -13.99 13.28 10.30
CA LEU A 79 -14.94 12.50 9.51
C LEU A 79 -16.07 11.91 10.37
N GLY A 80 -15.76 11.48 11.59
CA GLY A 80 -16.74 10.99 12.57
C GLY A 80 -17.73 12.08 13.00
N GLY A 81 -17.30 13.34 13.04
CA GLY A 81 -18.15 14.49 13.34
C GLY A 81 -18.99 14.99 12.16
N MET A 82 -18.81 14.46 10.95
CA MET A 82 -19.60 14.85 9.78
C MET A 82 -20.94 14.12 9.72
N THR A 83 -21.92 14.74 9.05
CA THR A 83 -23.20 14.08 8.77
C THR A 83 -23.04 12.93 7.78
N LEU A 84 -24.06 12.09 7.70
CA LEU A 84 -24.06 10.96 6.78
C LEU A 84 -24.04 11.44 5.31
N GLU A 85 -24.81 12.49 5.00
CA GLU A 85 -24.89 13.11 3.67
C GLU A 85 -23.51 13.57 3.22
N LYS A 86 -22.75 14.24 4.10
CA LYS A 86 -21.43 14.75 3.74
C LYS A 86 -20.44 13.62 3.44
N ARG A 87 -20.54 12.50 4.15
CA ARG A 87 -19.71 11.32 3.88
C ARG A 87 -20.06 10.67 2.53
N TYR A 88 -21.34 10.67 2.15
CA TYR A 88 -21.74 10.23 0.81
C TYR A 88 -21.15 11.13 -0.29
N GLU A 89 -21.19 12.45 -0.12
CA GLU A 89 -20.57 13.39 -1.07
C GLU A 89 -19.07 13.12 -1.26
N ILE A 90 -18.33 12.90 -0.16
CA ILE A 90 -16.90 12.58 -0.21
C ILE A 90 -16.66 11.30 -1.03
N VAL A 91 -17.41 10.23 -0.78
CA VAL A 91 -17.26 8.96 -1.51
C VAL A 91 -17.61 9.13 -2.99
N ALA A 92 -18.64 9.92 -3.30
CA ALA A 92 -19.01 10.21 -4.69
C ALA A 92 -17.90 10.97 -5.41
N ALA A 93 -17.30 11.97 -4.77
CA ALA A 93 -16.17 12.73 -5.32
C ALA A 93 -14.94 11.84 -5.58
N ILE A 94 -14.61 10.93 -4.65
CA ILE A 94 -13.51 9.97 -4.83
C ILE A 94 -13.75 9.10 -6.08
N ARG A 95 -14.97 8.56 -6.23
CA ARG A 95 -15.32 7.74 -7.41
C ARG A 95 -15.22 8.52 -8.71
N ALA A 96 -15.69 9.76 -8.73
CA ALA A 96 -15.62 10.63 -9.90
C ALA A 96 -14.17 10.92 -10.30
N ALA A 97 -13.31 11.24 -9.32
CA ALA A 97 -11.89 11.45 -9.55
C ALA A 97 -11.21 10.20 -10.13
N MET A 98 -11.50 9.02 -9.58
CA MET A 98 -10.94 7.76 -10.09
C MET A 98 -11.39 7.43 -11.52
N LEU A 99 -12.60 7.83 -11.91
CA LEU A 99 -13.10 7.60 -13.28
C LEU A 99 -12.52 8.59 -14.29
N THR A 100 -12.14 9.79 -13.86
CA THR A 100 -11.62 10.85 -14.75
C THR A 100 -10.18 10.59 -15.18
N GLU A 101 -9.43 9.83 -14.38
CA GLU A 101 -8.01 9.48 -14.61
C GLU A 101 -7.83 8.13 -15.36
N ALA A 102 -8.92 7.53 -15.86
CA ALA A 102 -8.94 6.25 -16.58
C ALA A 102 -9.16 6.43 -18.08
#